data_AF-A0A1V9YE30-F1
#
_entry.id   AF-A0A1V9YE30-F1
#
_cell.length_a   1.000
_cell.length_b   1.000
_cell.length_c   1.000
_cell.angle_alpha   90.00
_cell.angle_beta   90.00
_cell.angle_gamma   90.00
#
_symmetry.space_group_name_H-M   'P 1'
#
loop_
_entity.id
_entity.type
_entity.pdbx_description
1 polymer ?
#
loop_
_entity_poly.entity_id
_entity_poly.type
_entity_poly.pdbx_seq_one_letter_code
_entity_poly.pdbx_strand_id
1 'polypeptide(L)'
;KPFGLRHFLHNIKRKDSLPVGLIDLDYILFKPLHINTGTKWGKYYQSTTLRHNDDITDTVENGITLAQNMNALLGGRWFNDWNSTMKELICGGMPCMKVQSSDAFKYYEPTGTPYIMTRIDRFRVVEDFANLTVKGRLYQKDWMVEMYAYGAGVANQNVKHTLLKHLGPAPCSRQNTEYWDFVLENSADPCENPGTLALPDDPSVGVCIMALVIEFMKDTGIQSIDYPATWFTVKL
;
A
#
# COMPACT_ATOMS: atom_id res chain seq x y z
N LYS A 1 -4.06 6.11 11.44
CA LYS A 1 -4.94 5.52 10.39
C LYS A 1 -5.90 4.41 10.84
N PRO A 2 -5.49 3.41 11.65
CA PRO A 2 -6.34 2.24 11.90
C PRO A 2 -7.64 2.55 12.66
N PHE A 3 -7.60 3.43 13.65
CA PHE A 3 -8.75 3.68 14.54
C PHE A 3 -9.91 4.42 13.88
N GLY A 4 -9.66 5.41 13.03
CA GLY A 4 -10.76 6.05 12.30
C GLY A 4 -11.29 5.19 11.16
N LEU A 5 -10.48 4.30 10.56
CA LEU A 5 -11.01 3.26 9.67
C LEU A 5 -11.93 2.30 10.44
N ARG A 6 -11.49 1.84 11.63
CA ARG A 6 -12.30 1.02 12.54
C ARG A 6 -13.63 1.71 12.87
N HIS A 7 -13.56 2.97 13.29
CA HIS A 7 -14.74 3.78 13.59
C HIS A 7 -15.67 3.90 12.37
N PHE A 8 -15.13 4.21 11.19
CA PHE A 8 -15.91 4.28 9.96
C PHE A 8 -16.65 2.96 9.70
N LEU A 9 -15.94 1.83 9.73
CA LEU A 9 -16.52 0.51 9.46
C LEU A 9 -17.60 0.12 10.48
N HIS A 10 -17.44 0.45 11.76
CA HIS A 10 -18.47 0.16 12.77
C HIS A 10 -19.72 1.05 12.67
N ASN A 11 -19.62 2.19 11.97
CA ASN A 11 -20.72 3.15 11.85
C ASN A 11 -21.40 3.17 10.47
N ILE A 12 -20.89 2.44 9.48
CA ILE A 12 -21.58 2.30 8.19
C ILE A 12 -22.82 1.40 8.31
N LYS A 13 -23.94 1.86 7.72
CA LYS A 13 -25.23 1.14 7.79
C LYS A 13 -25.29 -0.14 6.96
N ARG A 14 -24.33 -0.39 6.05
CA ARG A 14 -24.38 -1.50 5.08
C ARG A 14 -23.23 -2.48 5.27
N LYS A 15 -23.57 -3.75 5.45
CA LYS A 15 -22.66 -4.90 5.39
C LYS A 15 -22.83 -5.56 4.01
N ASP A 16 -22.19 -5.00 2.99
CA ASP A 16 -22.09 -5.58 1.65
C ASP A 16 -20.64 -6.06 1.40
N SER A 17 -20.41 -6.71 0.26
CA SER A 17 -19.08 -7.14 -0.19
C SER A 17 -18.44 -6.13 -1.15
N LEU A 18 -18.91 -4.88 -1.19
CA LEU A 18 -18.37 -3.89 -2.12
C LEU A 18 -16.88 -3.68 -1.84
N PRO A 19 -16.06 -3.57 -2.90
CA PRO A 19 -14.70 -3.11 -2.75
C PRO A 19 -14.63 -1.70 -2.14
N VAL A 20 -13.61 -1.50 -1.30
CA VAL A 20 -13.37 -0.26 -0.57
C VAL A 20 -11.88 0.05 -0.60
N GLY A 21 -11.52 1.26 -1.04
CA GLY A 21 -10.16 1.78 -0.99
C GLY A 21 -9.84 2.47 0.35
N LEU A 22 -8.69 2.17 0.98
CA LEU A 22 -8.01 3.12 1.86
C LEU A 22 -7.05 3.92 0.99
N ILE A 23 -7.19 5.22 0.95
CA ILE A 23 -6.25 6.09 0.27
C ILE A 23 -5.78 7.11 1.29
N ASP A 24 -4.47 7.36 1.32
CA ASP A 24 -3.94 8.43 2.14
C ASP A 24 -4.36 9.78 1.53
N LEU A 25 -4.54 10.82 2.37
CA LEU A 25 -5.05 12.11 1.89
C LEU A 25 -4.09 12.86 0.99
N ASP A 26 -2.82 12.51 1.07
CA ASP A 26 -1.78 13.03 0.23
C ASP A 26 -1.81 12.31 -1.11
N TYR A 27 -2.95 12.16 -1.79
CA TYR A 27 -2.99 11.56 -3.13
C TYR A 27 -3.64 12.53 -4.12
N ILE A 28 -3.00 12.72 -5.27
CA ILE A 28 -3.66 13.27 -6.46
C ILE A 28 -4.01 12.10 -7.35
N LEU A 29 -5.29 11.91 -7.62
CA LEU A 29 -5.76 10.87 -8.54
C LEU A 29 -5.77 11.44 -9.96
N PHE A 30 -5.12 10.74 -10.89
CA PHE A 30 -5.08 11.13 -12.30
C PHE A 30 -6.12 10.38 -13.15
N LYS A 31 -6.52 9.19 -12.70
CA LYS A 31 -7.56 8.39 -13.36
C LYS A 31 -8.46 7.69 -12.35
N PRO A 32 -9.73 7.41 -12.71
CA PRO A 32 -10.58 6.57 -11.88
C PRO A 32 -9.96 5.19 -11.68
N LEU A 33 -10.09 4.65 -10.48
CA LEU A 33 -9.68 3.28 -10.19
C LEU A 33 -10.83 2.32 -10.53
N HIS A 34 -10.67 1.58 -11.63
CA HIS A 34 -11.57 0.50 -12.01
C HIS A 34 -10.98 -0.84 -11.59
N ILE A 35 -11.83 -1.72 -11.07
CA ILE A 35 -11.50 -3.06 -10.59
C ILE A 35 -12.59 -4.04 -11.02
N ASN A 36 -12.30 -5.34 -10.99
CA ASN A 36 -13.22 -6.39 -11.41
C ASN A 36 -13.75 -6.24 -12.85
N THR A 37 -12.94 -5.67 -13.74
CA THR A 37 -13.25 -5.52 -15.17
C THR A 37 -12.72 -6.69 -16.01
N GLY A 38 -11.86 -7.54 -15.44
CA GLY A 38 -11.16 -8.61 -16.17
C GLY A 38 -9.91 -8.11 -16.88
N THR A 39 -9.46 -6.89 -16.58
CA THR A 39 -8.25 -6.32 -17.17
C THR A 39 -7.02 -7.04 -16.64
N LYS A 40 -6.11 -7.40 -17.56
CA LYS A 40 -4.80 -7.96 -17.21
C LYS A 40 -3.84 -6.84 -16.81
N TRP A 41 -3.21 -6.99 -15.64
CA TRP A 41 -2.31 -6.02 -15.03
C TRP A 41 -0.89 -6.54 -14.83
N GLY A 42 -0.51 -7.64 -15.48
CA GLY A 42 0.83 -8.24 -15.40
C GLY A 42 1.97 -7.25 -15.62
N LYS A 43 1.81 -6.28 -16.53
CA LYS A 43 2.82 -5.24 -16.78
C LYS A 43 3.10 -4.32 -15.59
N TYR A 44 2.16 -4.19 -14.65
CA TYR A 44 2.31 -3.38 -13.44
C TYR A 44 2.71 -4.22 -12.21
N TYR A 45 2.87 -5.53 -12.38
CA TYR A 45 3.35 -6.39 -11.30
C TYR A 45 4.87 -6.31 -11.20
N GLN A 46 5.40 -6.61 -10.02
CA GLN A 46 6.84 -6.76 -9.85
C GLN A 46 7.39 -7.88 -10.74
N SER A 47 8.48 -7.58 -11.45
CA SER A 47 9.20 -8.57 -12.26
C SER A 47 9.82 -9.60 -11.32
N THR A 48 9.13 -10.72 -11.13
CA THR A 48 9.51 -11.77 -10.18
C THR A 48 9.09 -13.13 -10.72
N THR A 49 9.68 -14.19 -10.17
CA THR A 49 9.26 -15.57 -10.43
C THR A 49 8.09 -16.01 -9.52
N LEU A 50 7.53 -15.09 -8.72
CA LEU A 50 6.54 -15.43 -7.69
C LEU A 50 5.15 -15.72 -8.28
N ARG A 51 4.76 -15.03 -9.35
CA ARG A 51 3.48 -15.18 -10.06
C ARG A 51 3.69 -14.94 -11.55
N HIS A 52 2.94 -15.61 -12.42
CA HIS A 52 2.97 -15.32 -13.84
C HIS A 52 2.18 -14.04 -14.15
N ASN A 53 2.65 -13.26 -15.12
CA ASN A 53 2.03 -12.01 -15.52
C ASN A 53 0.57 -12.19 -15.98
N ASP A 54 0.25 -13.34 -16.58
CA ASP A 54 -1.11 -13.68 -17.02
C ASP A 54 -2.09 -13.92 -15.86
N ASP A 55 -1.58 -14.21 -14.66
CA ASP A 55 -2.38 -14.41 -13.44
C ASP A 55 -2.65 -13.11 -12.68
N ILE A 56 -2.15 -11.98 -13.20
CA ILE A 56 -2.30 -10.67 -12.56
C ILE A 56 -3.46 -9.94 -13.23
N THR A 57 -4.54 -9.80 -12.50
CA THR A 57 -5.76 -9.09 -12.94
C THR A 57 -6.14 -7.99 -11.94
N ASP A 58 -7.14 -7.21 -12.31
CA ASP A 58 -7.78 -6.19 -11.45
C ASP A 58 -8.80 -6.77 -10.44
N THR A 59 -8.70 -8.06 -10.13
CA THR A 59 -9.66 -8.78 -9.31
C THR A 59 -9.55 -8.40 -7.83
N VAL A 60 -10.69 -8.07 -7.23
CA VAL A 60 -10.91 -7.83 -5.80
C VAL A 60 -12.12 -8.65 -5.36
N GLU A 61 -11.86 -9.64 -4.51
CA GLU A 61 -12.87 -10.51 -3.91
C GLU A 61 -12.42 -10.93 -2.50
N ASN A 62 -13.22 -11.73 -1.80
CA ASN A 62 -12.89 -12.13 -0.44
C ASN A 62 -11.56 -12.92 -0.41
N GLY A 63 -10.57 -12.39 0.30
CA GLY A 63 -9.22 -12.94 0.41
C GLY A 63 -8.26 -12.50 -0.70
N ILE A 64 -8.72 -11.81 -1.74
CA ILE A 64 -7.90 -11.31 -2.85
C ILE A 64 -8.07 -9.79 -2.99
N THR A 65 -6.97 -9.08 -2.84
CA THR A 65 -6.98 -7.62 -2.68
C THR A 65 -5.87 -6.99 -3.49
N LEU A 66 -5.87 -5.66 -3.62
CA LEU A 66 -4.85 -4.92 -4.34
C LEU A 66 -4.18 -3.91 -3.40
N ALA A 67 -2.89 -3.70 -3.59
CA ALA A 67 -2.14 -2.66 -2.88
C ALA A 67 -0.99 -2.15 -3.74
N GLN A 68 -0.52 -0.95 -3.45
CA GLN A 68 0.74 -0.46 -4.01
C GLN A 68 1.89 -1.31 -3.48
N ASN A 69 2.79 -1.72 -4.36
CA ASN A 69 4.08 -2.25 -3.95
C ASN A 69 4.96 -1.10 -3.45
N MET A 70 5.41 -1.14 -2.19
CA MET A 70 6.28 -0.13 -1.59
C MET A 70 7.64 -0.67 -1.15
N ASN A 71 8.23 -1.60 -1.90
CA ASN A 71 9.46 -2.29 -1.52
C ASN A 71 10.67 -1.37 -1.36
N ALA A 72 10.88 -0.43 -2.26
CA ALA A 72 11.99 0.50 -2.19
C ALA A 72 11.93 1.39 -0.95
N LEU A 73 10.74 1.67 -0.41
CA LEU A 73 10.57 2.49 0.79
C LEU A 73 10.52 1.68 2.08
N LEU A 74 9.72 0.62 2.12
CA LEU A 74 9.48 -0.18 3.33
C LEU A 74 10.46 -1.35 3.47
N GLY A 75 10.80 -2.02 2.37
CA GLY A 75 11.48 -3.32 2.38
C GLY A 75 10.66 -4.39 3.13
N GLY A 76 11.29 -5.46 3.61
CA GLY A 76 10.67 -6.39 4.54
C GLY A 76 11.21 -6.18 5.95
N ARG A 77 10.52 -5.40 6.78
CA ARG A 77 10.96 -5.02 8.13
C ARG A 77 10.46 -5.98 9.18
N TRP A 78 9.23 -6.46 9.06
CA TRP A 78 8.62 -7.34 10.06
C TRP A 78 8.61 -8.80 9.60
N PHE A 79 8.65 -9.06 8.29
CA PHE A 79 8.70 -10.42 7.73
C PHE A 79 9.99 -10.71 6.95
N ASN A 80 11.16 -10.40 7.54
CA ASN A 80 12.45 -10.84 7.01
C ASN A 80 13.02 -12.03 7.78
N ASP A 81 13.78 -12.87 7.09
CA ASP A 81 14.44 -14.05 7.66
C ASP A 81 15.68 -13.71 8.50
N TRP A 82 16.23 -12.51 8.37
CA TRP A 82 17.43 -12.10 9.08
C TRP A 82 17.17 -11.69 10.53
N ASN A 83 15.96 -11.26 10.87
CA ASN A 83 15.55 -10.89 12.22
C ASN A 83 14.08 -11.24 12.48
N SER A 84 13.84 -12.47 12.94
CA SER A 84 12.51 -12.95 13.31
C SER A 84 11.98 -12.34 14.61
N THR A 85 12.80 -11.61 15.38
CA THR A 85 12.40 -11.07 16.70
C THR A 85 11.18 -10.17 16.59
N MET A 86 11.14 -9.26 15.61
CA MET A 86 9.99 -8.38 15.42
C MET A 86 8.74 -9.18 15.04
N LYS A 87 8.89 -10.16 14.14
CA LYS A 87 7.79 -11.05 13.78
C LYS A 87 7.24 -11.79 15.00
N GLU A 88 8.11 -12.33 15.85
CA GLU A 88 7.71 -13.02 17.07
C GLU A 88 7.05 -12.09 18.08
N LEU A 89 7.61 -10.90 18.31
CA LEU A 89 7.03 -9.89 19.19
C LEU A 89 5.64 -9.50 18.73
N ILE A 90 5.43 -9.28 17.44
CA ILE A 90 4.15 -8.82 16.89
C ILE A 90 3.15 -9.96 16.71
N CYS A 91 3.55 -11.03 16.03
CA CYS A 91 2.70 -12.15 15.64
C CYS A 91 2.71 -13.34 16.59
N GLY A 92 3.48 -13.33 17.69
CA GLY A 92 3.57 -14.44 18.63
C GLY A 92 2.19 -14.92 19.09
N GLY A 93 1.88 -16.19 18.82
CA GLY A 93 0.58 -16.82 19.11
C GLY A 93 -0.52 -16.57 18.06
N MET A 94 -0.24 -15.84 16.98
CA MET A 94 -1.20 -15.47 15.94
C MET A 94 -0.88 -16.15 14.59
N PRO A 95 -1.87 -16.33 13.69
CA PRO A 95 -1.66 -16.89 12.36
C PRO A 95 -0.51 -16.27 11.55
N CYS A 96 -0.29 -14.95 11.62
CA CYS A 96 0.79 -14.30 10.87
C CYS A 96 2.20 -14.81 11.22
N MET A 97 2.39 -15.47 12.38
CA MET A 97 3.68 -16.08 12.73
C MET A 97 4.09 -17.19 11.76
N LYS A 98 3.12 -17.88 11.16
CA LYS A 98 3.34 -19.02 10.26
C LYS A 98 3.67 -18.61 8.82
N VAL A 99 3.51 -17.33 8.48
CA VAL A 99 3.77 -16.80 7.14
C VAL A 99 5.27 -16.79 6.87
N GLN A 100 5.72 -17.50 5.83
CA GLN A 100 7.13 -17.48 5.43
C GLN A 100 7.50 -16.12 4.83
N SER A 101 8.75 -15.72 4.94
CA SER A 101 9.20 -14.42 4.40
C SER A 101 8.95 -14.32 2.89
N SER A 102 9.17 -15.40 2.13
CA SER A 102 8.85 -15.45 0.69
C SER A 102 7.37 -15.18 0.41
N ASP A 103 6.45 -15.73 1.20
CA ASP A 103 5.01 -15.46 1.08
C ASP A 103 4.65 -14.04 1.54
N ALA A 104 5.34 -13.52 2.55
CA ALA A 104 5.18 -12.14 2.97
C ALA A 104 5.54 -11.16 1.86
N PHE A 105 6.74 -11.29 1.28
CA PHE A 105 7.21 -10.51 0.13
C PHE A 105 6.32 -10.66 -1.12
N LYS A 106 5.58 -11.76 -1.21
CA LYS A 106 4.66 -12.03 -2.30
C LYS A 106 3.29 -11.36 -2.11
N TYR A 107 2.79 -11.29 -0.88
CA TYR A 107 1.37 -11.01 -0.62
C TYR A 107 1.04 -10.01 0.49
N TYR A 108 1.94 -9.69 1.42
CA TYR A 108 1.58 -8.99 2.67
C TYR A 108 2.49 -7.81 3.03
N GLU A 109 3.78 -7.87 2.68
CA GLU A 109 4.75 -6.80 2.87
C GLU A 109 5.61 -6.79 1.61
N PRO A 110 5.98 -5.65 1.01
CA PRO A 110 5.78 -4.27 1.43
C PRO A 110 4.55 -3.65 0.78
N THR A 111 3.43 -3.62 1.50
CA THR A 111 2.18 -3.02 1.04
C THR A 111 2.13 -1.52 1.34
N GLY A 112 1.71 -0.73 0.37
CA GLY A 112 1.34 0.67 0.53
C GLY A 112 -0.05 1.00 -0.01
N THR A 113 -0.52 2.21 0.32
CA THR A 113 -1.77 2.74 -0.21
C THR A 113 -1.68 2.96 -1.73
N PRO A 114 -2.80 2.92 -2.46
CA PRO A 114 -4.14 2.59 -1.98
C PRO A 114 -4.32 1.11 -1.62
N TYR A 115 -4.97 0.82 -0.49
CA TYR A 115 -5.34 -0.54 -0.09
C TYR A 115 -6.77 -0.84 -0.52
N ILE A 116 -6.96 -1.73 -1.48
CA ILE A 116 -8.26 -2.00 -2.10
C ILE A 116 -8.67 -3.43 -1.76
N MET A 117 -9.75 -3.57 -1.00
CA MET A 117 -10.27 -4.87 -0.58
C MET A 117 -11.78 -4.84 -0.42
N THR A 118 -12.41 -6.02 -0.36
CA THR A 118 -13.84 -6.09 -0.02
C THR A 118 -14.07 -5.52 1.37
N ARG A 119 -15.25 -4.94 1.59
CA ARG A 119 -15.65 -4.49 2.93
C ARG A 119 -15.67 -5.62 3.95
N ILE A 120 -15.96 -6.86 3.53
CA ILE A 120 -15.93 -8.04 4.40
C ILE A 120 -14.51 -8.28 4.93
N ASP A 121 -13.50 -8.30 4.06
CA ASP A 121 -12.11 -8.44 4.51
C ASP A 121 -11.67 -7.23 5.31
N ARG A 122 -12.16 -6.03 4.98
CA ARG A 122 -11.88 -4.83 5.77
C ARG A 122 -12.32 -4.98 7.22
N PHE A 123 -13.51 -5.53 7.48
CA PHE A 123 -13.97 -5.81 8.84
C PHE A 123 -13.09 -6.82 9.57
N ARG A 124 -12.57 -7.83 8.86
CA ARG A 124 -11.67 -8.84 9.43
C ARG A 124 -10.31 -8.25 9.80
N VAL A 125 -9.76 -7.43 8.91
CA VAL A 125 -8.40 -6.86 9.01
C VAL A 125 -8.32 -5.68 9.99
N VAL A 126 -9.38 -4.87 10.11
CA VAL A 126 -9.28 -3.59 10.82
C VAL A 126 -8.94 -3.71 12.31
N GLU A 127 -9.43 -4.76 12.97
CA GLU A 127 -9.15 -5.00 14.38
C GLU A 127 -7.69 -5.38 14.59
N ASP A 128 -7.15 -6.29 13.76
CA ASP A 128 -5.74 -6.65 13.78
C ASP A 128 -4.86 -5.47 13.41
N PHE A 129 -5.23 -4.69 12.39
CA PHE A 129 -4.50 -3.50 12.00
C PHE A 129 -4.39 -2.51 13.19
N ALA A 130 -5.49 -2.26 13.91
CA ALA A 130 -5.47 -1.40 15.09
C ALA A 130 -4.61 -1.97 16.22
N ASN A 131 -4.82 -3.24 16.58
CA ASN A 131 -4.13 -3.88 17.70
C ASN A 131 -2.62 -4.02 17.44
N LEU A 132 -2.25 -4.47 16.25
CA LEU A 132 -0.84 -4.65 15.85
C LEU A 132 -0.13 -3.31 15.68
N THR A 133 -0.84 -2.23 15.32
CA THR A 133 -0.26 -0.89 15.31
C THR A 133 0.12 -0.46 16.72
N VAL A 134 -0.78 -0.61 17.70
CA VAL A 134 -0.48 -0.30 19.10
C VAL A 134 0.69 -1.14 19.59
N LYS A 135 0.66 -2.45 19.33
CA LYS A 135 1.71 -3.38 19.72
C LYS A 135 3.06 -3.00 19.10
N GLY A 136 3.09 -2.68 17.81
CA GLY A 136 4.28 -2.22 17.10
C GLY A 136 4.88 -0.95 17.70
N ARG A 137 4.03 0.01 18.09
CA ARG A 137 4.46 1.28 18.71
C ARG A 137 5.13 1.10 20.08
N LEU A 138 4.92 -0.03 20.76
CA LEU A 138 5.65 -0.36 22.00
C LEU A 138 7.13 -0.68 21.74
N TYR A 139 7.46 -1.16 20.54
CA TYR A 139 8.81 -1.63 20.19
C TYR A 139 9.52 -0.76 19.17
N GLN A 140 8.78 0.02 18.37
CA GLN A 140 9.33 0.85 17.31
C GLN A 140 8.74 2.27 17.34
N LYS A 141 9.62 3.26 17.24
CA LYS A 141 9.25 4.68 17.10
C LYS A 141 9.21 5.15 15.65
N ASP A 142 9.54 4.28 14.70
CA ASP A 142 9.50 4.57 13.25
C ASP A 142 8.10 5.08 12.85
N TRP A 143 8.03 6.14 12.05
CA TRP A 143 6.77 6.68 11.56
C TRP A 143 5.99 5.65 10.71
N MET A 144 6.68 4.69 10.08
CA MET A 144 6.12 3.62 9.23
C MET A 144 5.51 2.43 9.95
N VAL A 145 5.51 2.40 11.30
CA VAL A 145 4.94 1.27 12.08
C VAL A 145 3.52 0.91 11.66
N GLU A 146 2.70 1.89 11.26
CA GLU A 146 1.33 1.62 10.80
C GLU A 146 1.32 0.77 9.52
N MET A 147 2.26 0.96 8.60
CA MET A 147 2.30 0.20 7.34
C MET A 147 2.77 -1.24 7.57
N TYR A 148 3.77 -1.44 8.43
CA TYR A 148 4.19 -2.79 8.83
C TYR A 148 3.08 -3.53 9.59
N ALA A 149 2.37 -2.83 10.48
CA ALA A 149 1.24 -3.37 11.20
C ALA A 149 0.05 -3.73 10.31
N TYR A 150 -0.19 -2.92 9.27
CA TYR A 150 -1.18 -3.26 8.26
C TYR A 150 -0.82 -4.58 7.56
N GLY A 151 0.43 -4.72 7.08
CA GLY A 151 0.93 -5.95 6.46
C GLY A 151 0.79 -7.18 7.36
N ALA A 152 1.12 -7.04 8.65
CA ALA A 152 0.92 -8.09 9.64
C ALA A 152 -0.56 -8.42 9.88
N GLY A 153 -1.45 -7.41 9.87
CA GLY A 153 -2.89 -7.60 10.04
C GLY A 153 -3.52 -8.36 8.87
N VAL A 154 -3.17 -8.03 7.63
CA VAL A 154 -3.65 -8.76 6.45
C VAL A 154 -3.08 -10.18 6.39
N ALA A 155 -1.81 -10.36 6.77
CA ALA A 155 -1.20 -11.68 6.93
C ALA A 155 -1.94 -12.52 7.98
N ASN A 156 -2.33 -11.90 9.10
CA ASN A 156 -3.03 -12.60 10.17
C ASN A 156 -4.42 -13.08 9.76
N GLN A 157 -5.09 -12.33 8.89
CA GLN A 157 -6.39 -12.68 8.32
C GLN A 157 -6.29 -13.51 7.04
N ASN A 158 -5.08 -13.85 6.58
CA ASN A 158 -4.83 -14.53 5.31
C ASN A 158 -5.50 -13.82 4.12
N VAL A 159 -5.43 -12.49 4.09
CA VAL A 159 -5.94 -11.64 3.00
C VAL A 159 -4.77 -11.24 2.11
N LYS A 160 -4.71 -11.79 0.90
CA LYS A 160 -3.54 -11.69 0.02
C LYS A 160 -3.64 -10.49 -0.90
N HIS A 161 -2.56 -9.72 -1.00
CA HIS A 161 -2.46 -8.63 -1.98
C HIS A 161 -1.87 -9.10 -3.30
N THR A 162 -2.40 -8.55 -4.40
CA THR A 162 -1.64 -8.32 -5.61
C THR A 162 -0.96 -6.96 -5.47
N LEU A 163 0.37 -6.98 -5.30
CA LEU A 163 1.21 -5.79 -5.13
C LEU A 163 1.54 -5.18 -6.50
N LEU A 164 1.04 -3.98 -6.78
CA LEU A 164 1.12 -3.32 -8.08
C LEU A 164 1.94 -2.04 -8.00
N LYS A 165 2.62 -1.69 -9.09
CA LYS A 165 3.50 -0.52 -9.16
C LYS A 165 2.76 0.80 -9.44
N HIS A 166 1.63 0.71 -10.13
CA HIS A 166 0.95 1.86 -10.77
C HIS A 166 -0.23 2.45 -9.97
N LEU A 167 -0.50 1.96 -8.76
CA LEU A 167 -1.67 2.41 -7.99
C LEU A 167 -1.40 3.72 -7.23
N GLY A 168 -0.17 3.92 -6.82
CA GLY A 168 0.27 5.02 -5.97
C GLY A 168 1.79 5.10 -5.87
N PRO A 169 2.53 5.24 -7.00
CA PRO A 169 3.98 5.33 -6.96
C PRO A 169 4.48 6.42 -6.01
N ALA A 170 5.66 6.16 -5.45
CA ALA A 170 6.33 7.03 -4.51
C ALA A 170 7.07 8.19 -5.24
N PRO A 171 7.80 9.07 -4.53
CA PRO A 171 8.30 10.33 -5.09
C PRO A 171 9.28 10.16 -6.25
N CYS A 172 9.54 11.27 -6.94
CA CYS A 172 10.54 11.38 -7.99
C CYS A 172 11.97 11.01 -7.56
N SER A 173 12.36 11.24 -6.30
CA SER A 173 13.60 10.69 -5.72
C SER A 173 13.71 9.17 -5.76
N ARG A 174 12.62 8.46 -6.09
CA ARG A 174 12.56 7.02 -6.27
C ARG A 174 12.18 6.63 -7.69
N GLN A 175 12.38 7.50 -8.68
CA GLN A 175 12.11 7.20 -10.11
C GLN A 175 12.89 5.98 -10.63
N ASN A 176 14.06 5.69 -10.06
CA ASN A 176 14.88 4.54 -10.45
C ASN A 176 14.54 3.26 -9.68
N THR A 177 13.32 3.14 -9.16
CA THR A 177 12.86 1.99 -8.37
C THR A 177 11.56 1.44 -8.93
N GLU A 178 11.06 0.36 -8.34
CA GLU A 178 9.89 -0.36 -8.85
C GLU A 178 8.64 0.51 -9.00
N TYR A 179 8.59 1.68 -8.37
CA TYR A 179 7.49 2.62 -8.50
C TYR A 179 7.28 3.12 -9.92
N TRP A 180 8.32 3.24 -10.75
CA TRP A 180 8.22 3.90 -12.05
C TRP A 180 8.61 3.01 -13.24
N ASP A 181 9.01 1.76 -13.00
CA ASP A 181 9.36 0.77 -14.05
C ASP A 181 8.24 0.50 -15.08
N PHE A 182 7.00 0.92 -14.81
CA PHE A 182 5.89 0.76 -15.74
C PHE A 182 5.80 1.90 -16.77
N VAL A 183 6.50 3.02 -16.54
CA VAL A 183 6.60 4.14 -17.47
C VAL A 183 7.61 3.77 -18.56
N LEU A 184 7.25 3.99 -19.82
CA LEU A 184 8.13 3.70 -20.95
C LEU A 184 9.28 4.72 -20.98
N GLU A 185 10.49 4.29 -21.38
CA GLU A 185 11.67 5.16 -21.46
C GLU A 185 11.47 6.40 -22.36
N ASN A 186 10.56 6.32 -23.33
CA ASN A 186 10.26 7.42 -24.25
C ASN A 186 9.10 8.32 -23.79
N SER A 187 8.46 8.02 -22.66
CA SER A 187 7.40 8.86 -22.10
C SER A 187 7.99 10.12 -21.47
N ALA A 188 7.20 11.19 -21.43
CA ALA A 188 7.59 12.40 -20.71
C ALA A 188 7.81 12.06 -19.22
N ASP A 189 8.98 12.41 -18.69
CA ASP A 189 9.33 12.14 -17.30
C ASP A 189 8.56 13.12 -16.39
N PRO A 190 7.62 12.63 -15.55
CA PRO A 190 6.89 13.48 -14.59
C PRO A 190 7.81 14.14 -13.56
N CYS A 191 9.07 13.70 -13.46
CA CYS A 191 10.05 14.13 -12.48
C CYS A 191 11.11 15.09 -13.02
N GLU A 192 11.20 15.29 -14.34
CA GLU A 192 12.21 16.16 -14.96
C GLU A 192 11.94 17.65 -14.67
N ASN A 193 10.68 18.06 -14.60
CA ASN A 193 10.31 19.46 -14.36
C ASN A 193 9.16 19.61 -13.35
N PRO A 194 9.44 20.01 -12.09
CA PRO A 194 8.43 20.12 -11.04
C PRO A 194 7.39 21.23 -11.27
N GLY A 195 7.63 22.14 -12.22
CA GLY A 195 6.71 23.23 -12.57
C GLY A 195 5.68 22.87 -13.65
N THR A 196 5.83 21.73 -14.32
CA THR A 196 4.95 21.29 -15.41
C THR A 196 4.49 19.86 -15.17
N LEU A 197 3.18 19.65 -15.10
CA LEU A 197 2.61 18.31 -15.00
C LEU A 197 2.84 17.56 -16.32
N ALA A 198 3.85 16.70 -16.37
CA ALA A 198 3.98 15.68 -17.39
C ALA A 198 3.26 14.41 -16.92
N LEU A 199 2.35 13.89 -17.74
CA LEU A 199 1.69 12.61 -17.50
C LEU A 199 2.20 11.62 -18.56
N PRO A 200 2.66 10.42 -18.17
CA PRO A 200 2.98 9.40 -19.15
C PRO A 200 1.69 8.94 -19.85
N ASP A 201 1.82 8.28 -21.01
CA ASP A 201 0.68 7.82 -21.82
C ASP A 201 -0.28 6.89 -21.04
N ASP A 202 0.27 6.20 -20.05
CA ASP A 202 -0.46 5.38 -19.09
C ASP A 202 -0.12 5.82 -17.65
N PRO A 203 -0.79 6.87 -17.14
CA PRO A 203 -0.48 7.42 -15.82
C PRO A 203 -0.85 6.45 -14.71
N SER A 204 -0.19 6.57 -13.57
CA SER A 204 -0.64 5.87 -12.36
C SER A 204 -2.07 6.28 -11.99
N VAL A 205 -2.73 5.47 -11.17
CA VAL A 205 -4.05 5.80 -10.63
C VAL A 205 -4.00 7.11 -9.84
N GLY A 206 -2.95 7.29 -9.05
CA GLY A 206 -2.59 8.57 -8.47
C GLY A 206 -1.13 8.60 -8.04
N VAL A 207 -0.70 9.72 -7.48
CA VAL A 207 0.63 9.88 -6.87
C VAL A 207 0.47 10.38 -5.45
N CYS A 208 1.26 9.82 -4.54
CA CYS A 208 1.35 10.30 -3.17
C CYS A 208 2.04 11.68 -3.13
N ILE A 209 1.39 12.74 -2.65
CA ILE A 209 1.83 14.13 -2.49
C ILE A 209 2.84 14.30 -1.35
N MET A 210 2.80 13.50 -0.27
CA MET A 210 3.80 13.64 0.80
C MET A 210 5.21 13.37 0.28
N ALA A 211 5.27 12.55 -0.77
CA ALA A 211 6.43 12.37 -1.62
C ALA A 211 6.98 13.68 -2.22
N LEU A 212 6.09 14.48 -2.84
CA LEU A 212 6.38 15.78 -3.46
C LEU A 212 6.64 16.87 -2.41
N VAL A 213 5.92 16.84 -1.28
CA VAL A 213 6.06 17.82 -0.18
C VAL A 213 7.37 17.60 0.57
N ILE A 214 7.82 16.36 0.80
CA ILE A 214 9.12 16.09 1.42
C ILE A 214 10.27 16.61 0.53
N GLU A 215 10.16 16.52 -0.79
CA GLU A 215 11.14 17.09 -1.72
C GLU A 215 11.10 18.61 -1.74
N PHE A 216 9.91 19.20 -1.82
CA PHE A 216 9.74 20.65 -1.70
C PHE A 216 10.30 21.18 -0.37
N MET A 217 10.10 20.47 0.74
CA MET A 217 10.62 20.83 2.06
C MET A 217 12.15 20.76 2.13
N LYS A 218 12.78 19.77 1.47
CA LYS A 218 14.24 19.69 1.35
C LYS A 218 14.81 20.86 0.56
N ASP A 219 14.15 21.25 -0.53
CA ASP A 219 14.58 22.35 -1.39
C ASP A 219 14.34 23.73 -0.76
N THR A 220 13.35 23.85 0.14
CA THR A 220 12.99 25.12 0.82
C THR A 220 13.53 25.25 2.24
N GLY A 221 14.22 24.24 2.76
CA GLY A 221 14.79 24.26 4.12
C GLY A 221 13.76 24.20 5.25
N ILE A 222 12.52 23.81 4.96
CA ILE A 222 11.44 23.68 5.95
C ILE A 222 11.62 22.35 6.69
N GLN A 223 11.86 22.41 8.00
CA GLN A 223 12.22 21.23 8.81
C GLN A 223 11.04 20.36 9.26
N SER A 224 9.81 20.88 9.29
CA SER A 224 8.61 20.11 9.65
C SER A 224 7.33 20.82 9.23
N ILE A 225 6.35 20.06 8.75
CA ILE A 225 4.95 20.49 8.66
C ILE A 225 4.13 19.47 9.44
N ASP A 226 3.38 19.93 10.45
CA ASP A 226 2.39 19.10 11.14
C ASP A 226 1.21 18.85 10.19
N TYR A 227 1.26 17.74 9.45
CA TYR A 227 0.11 17.25 8.71
C TYR A 227 -0.81 16.47 9.66
N PRO A 228 -2.09 16.85 9.82
CA PRO A 228 -3.05 15.95 10.40
C PRO A 228 -3.17 14.74 9.47
N ALA A 229 -2.79 13.56 9.97
CA ALA A 229 -2.95 12.30 9.25
C ALA A 229 -4.44 12.00 9.11
N THR A 230 -5.05 12.43 8.01
CA THR A 230 -6.43 12.15 7.67
C THR A 230 -6.48 11.29 6.39
N TRP A 231 -7.58 10.56 6.17
CA TRP A 231 -7.78 9.64 5.03
C TRP A 231 -9.24 9.70 4.61
N PHE A 232 -9.53 9.23 3.40
CA PHE A 232 -10.89 9.13 2.88
C PHE A 232 -11.14 7.74 2.29
N THR A 233 -12.40 7.36 2.26
CA THR A 233 -12.85 6.10 1.68
C THR A 233 -13.51 6.41 0.35
N VAL A 234 -13.00 5.81 -0.74
CA VAL A 234 -13.61 5.93 -2.06
C VAL A 234 -14.42 4.66 -2.33
N LYS A 235 -15.67 4.83 -2.76
CA LYS A 235 -16.48 3.75 -3.31
C LYS A 235 -16.04 3.54 -4.75
N LEU A 236 -15.57 2.33 -5.05
CA LEU A 236 -15.15 1.90 -6.39
C LEU A 236 -16.32 1.19 -7.09
#